data_AF-A0A7V9JRG1-F1
#
_entry.id   AF-A0A7V9JRG1-F1
#
_cell.length_a   1.000
_cell.length_b   1.000
_cell.length_c   1.000
_cell.angle_alpha   90.00
_cell.angle_beta   90.00
_cell.angle_gamma   90.00
#
_symmetry.space_group_name_H-M   'P 1'
#
loop_
_entity.id
_entity.type
_entity.pdbx_description
1 polymer ?
#
loop_
_entity_poly.entity_id
_entity_poly.type
_entity_poly.pdbx_seq_one_letter_code
_entity_poly.pdbx_strand_id
1 'polypeptide(L)' 'MFLHLSIPGFHAAVHQAASAALRDRPVAVAVDAGEQAPLFAVSLEGRSEGVWPG' A
#
# COMPACT_ATOMS: atom_id res chain seq x y z
N MET A 1 -11.59 27.65 7.32
CA MET A 1 -12.08 26.25 7.23
C MET A 1 -11.01 25.44 6.54
N PHE A 2 -10.59 24.31 7.12
CA PHE A 2 -9.55 23.45 6.56
C PHE A 2 -10.11 22.07 6.27
N LEU A 3 -9.69 21.50 5.14
CA LEU A 3 -10.04 20.14 4.73
C LEU A 3 -8.75 19.33 4.64
N HIS A 4 -8.71 18.19 5.32
CA HIS A 4 -7.62 17.23 5.23
C HIS A 4 -8.09 16.02 4.43
N LEU A 5 -7.37 15.72 3.35
CA LEU A 5 -7.63 14.56 2.50
C LEU A 5 -6.45 13.60 2.63
N SER A 6 -6.75 12.33 2.87
CA SER A 6 -5.75 11.27 2.99
C SER A 6 -6.23 10.05 2.23
N ILE A 7 -5.33 9.47 1.43
CA ILE A 7 -5.56 8.19 0.76
C ILE A 7 -4.75 7.14 1.52
N PRO A 8 -5.42 6.18 2.19
CA PRO A 8 -4.73 5.14 2.93
C PRO A 8 -3.85 4.29 2.00
N GLY A 9 -2.59 4.08 2.38
CA GLY A 9 -1.68 3.22 1.62
C GLY A 9 -1.50 3.69 0.17
N PHE A 10 -1.44 4.99 -0.09
CA PHE A 10 -1.48 5.61 -1.42
C PHE A 10 -0.74 4.84 -2.53
N HIS A 11 0.52 4.45 -2.30
CA HIS A 11 1.28 3.72 -3.31
C HIS A 11 0.69 2.33 -3.62
N ALA A 12 0.24 1.59 -2.61
CA ALA A 12 -0.45 0.33 -2.82
C ALA A 12 -1.78 0.55 -3.57
N ALA A 13 -2.54 1.60 -3.23
CA ALA A 13 -3.78 1.95 -3.93
C ALA A 13 -3.55 2.30 -5.41
N VAL A 14 -2.47 2.99 -5.74
CA VAL A 14 -2.07 3.25 -7.14
C VAL A 14 -1.83 1.94 -7.90
N HIS A 15 -1.15 0.96 -7.29
CA HIS A 15 -0.93 -0.34 -7.92
C HIS A 15 -2.22 -1.15 -8.10
N GLN A 16 -3.12 -1.13 -7.11
CA GLN A 16 -4.43 -1.78 -7.22
C GLN A 16 -5.33 -1.12 -8.29
N ALA A 17 -5.24 0.21 -8.45
CA ALA A 17 -5.94 0.92 -9.51
C ALA A 17 -5.37 0.59 -10.90
N ALA A 18 -4.04 0.52 -11.01
CA ALA A 18 -3.35 0.29 -12.28
C ALA A 18 -3.40 -1.18 -12.74
N SER A 19 -3.50 -2.14 -11.82
CA SER A 19 -3.49 -3.58 -12.14
C SER A 19 -4.75 -4.28 -11.65
N ALA A 20 -5.54 -4.79 -12.60
CA ALA A 20 -6.77 -5.53 -12.30
C ALA A 20 -6.53 -6.75 -11.41
N ALA A 21 -5.35 -7.40 -11.54
CA ALA A 21 -4.99 -8.58 -10.77
C ALA A 21 -4.70 -8.28 -9.29
N LEU A 22 -4.49 -7.01 -8.93
CA LEU A 22 -4.19 -6.57 -7.57
C LEU A 22 -5.42 -6.01 -6.84
N ARG A 23 -6.54 -5.77 -7.55
CA ARG A 23 -7.76 -5.27 -6.93
C ARG A 23 -8.26 -6.21 -5.83
N ASP A 24 -8.65 -5.63 -4.71
CA ASP A 24 -9.17 -6.33 -3.52
C ASP A 24 -8.19 -7.36 -2.93
N ARG A 25 -6.89 -7.27 -3.28
CA ARG A 25 -5.84 -8.13 -2.76
C ARG A 25 -4.93 -7.37 -1.78
N PRO A 26 -4.33 -8.06 -0.80
CA PRO A 26 -3.22 -7.52 -0.02
C PRO A 26 -2.07 -7.09 -0.94
N VAL A 27 -1.66 -5.82 -0.83
CA VAL A 27 -0.53 -5.26 -1.57
C VAL A 27 0.40 -4.54 -0.62
N ALA A 28 1.69 -4.87 -0.70
CA ALA A 28 2.76 -4.13 -0.05
C ALA A 28 3.75 -3.63 -1.10
N VAL A 29 4.32 -2.45 -0.86
CA VAL A 29 5.28 -1.78 -1.73
C VAL A 29 6.56 -1.58 -0.95
N ALA A 30 7.67 -2.14 -1.42
CA ALA A 30 9.00 -1.93 -0.86
C ALA A 30 9.79 -0.92 -1.70
N VAL A 31 10.71 -0.19 -1.07
CA VAL A 31 11.62 0.73 -1.77
C VAL A 31 12.66 -0.09 -2.54
N ASP A 32 12.90 0.23 -3.82
CA ASP A 32 13.93 -0.39 -4.67
C ASP A 32 13.88 -1.93 -4.83
N ALA A 33 12.80 -2.57 -4.39
CA ALA A 33 12.55 -4.02 -4.49
C ALA A 33 13.68 -4.92 -3.94
N GLY A 34 14.52 -4.41 -3.04
CA GLY A 34 15.57 -5.21 -2.39
C GLY A 34 14.98 -6.22 -1.40
N GLU A 35 15.65 -7.37 -1.19
CA GLU A 35 15.18 -8.43 -0.28
C GLU A 35 15.05 -7.95 1.18
N GLN A 36 15.83 -6.94 1.57
CA GLN A 36 15.84 -6.34 2.90
C GLN A 36 15.20 -4.95 2.94
N ALA A 37 14.54 -4.53 1.85
CA ALA A 37 13.95 -3.21 1.78
C ALA A 37 12.71 -3.13 2.71
N PRO A 38 12.60 -2.07 3.51
CA PRO A 38 11.42 -1.86 4.35
C PRO A 38 10.18 -1.61 3.48
N LEU A 39 9.01 -1.90 4.04
CA LEU A 39 7.76 -1.63 3.37
C LEU A 39 7.45 -0.14 3.45
N PHE A 40 7.33 0.50 2.30
CA PHE A 40 7.01 1.92 2.19
C PHE A 40 5.51 2.18 2.29
N ALA A 41 4.69 1.28 1.73
CA ALA A 41 3.24 1.38 1.79
C ALA A 41 2.59 -0.01 1.80
N VAL A 42 1.45 -0.11 2.47
CA VAL A 42 0.63 -1.33 2.54
C VAL A 42 -0.82 -0.94 2.34
N SER A 43 -1.55 -1.73 1.55
CA SER A 43 -2.98 -1.57 1.30
C SER A 43 -3.80 -1.81 2.56
N LEU A 44 -5.09 -1.45 2.53
CA LEU A 44 -5.99 -1.72 3.67
C LEU A 44 -6.15 -3.22 3.90
N GLU A 45 -6.19 -4.01 2.83
CA GLU A 45 -6.27 -5.48 2.91
C GLU A 45 -5.00 -6.04 3.56
N GLY A 46 -3.80 -5.58 3.16
CA GLY A 46 -2.55 -6.03 3.79
C GLY A 46 -2.45 -5.67 5.28
N ARG A 47 -2.99 -4.52 5.68
CA ARG A 47 -3.05 -4.15 7.11
C ARG A 47 -3.98 -5.06 7.92
N SER A 48 -5.05 -5.56 7.32
CA SER A 48 -5.96 -6.52 7.98
C SER A 48 -5.27 -7.85 8.28
N GLU A 49 -4.18 -8.16 7.57
CA GLU A 49 -3.30 -9.31 7.82
C GLU A 49 -2.15 -9.01 8.79
N GLY A 50 -2.12 -7.82 9.38
CA GLY A 50 -1.08 -7.41 10.33
C GLY A 50 0.22 -6.90 9.70
N VAL A 51 0.22 -6.60 8.39
CA VAL A 51 1.38 -6.02 7.70
C VAL A 51 1.32 -4.49 7.76
N TRP A 52 2.43 -3.86 8.16
CA TRP A 52 2.52 -2.40 8.32
C TRP A 52 3.75 -1.85 7.60
N PRO A 53 3.70 -0.59 7.11
CA PRO A 53 4.90 0.11 6.65
C PRO A 53 5.94 0.24 7.77
N GLY A 54 7.21 0.23 7.39
CA GLY A 54 8.37 0.12 8.30
C GLY A 54 9.11 -1.19 8.12
#